data_AF-A0A1U7N4M5-F1
#
_entry.id   AF-A0A1U7N4M5-F1
#
_cell.length_a   1.000
_cell.length_b   1.000
_cell.length_c   1.000
_cell.angle_alpha   90.00
_cell.angle_beta   90.00
_cell.angle_gamma   90.00
#
_symmetry.space_group_name_H-M   'P 1'
#
loop_
_entity.id
_entity.type
_entity.pdbx_description
1 polymer ?
#
loop_
_entity_poly.entity_id
_entity_poly.type
_entity_poly.pdbx_seq_one_letter_code
_entity_poly.pdbx_strand_id
1 'polypeptide(L)'
;MNNPGLPGEPPNLSEVTEVPVDDIPEAVRDRQDIKPRSRWQVTLLIIGLLAIGGIAFSLIPMEPTPEAQSKSGEATSSQSQTEASSQSPQASLNNTGNDADNILGHLPYSEVLSSQLEPITRDGRIKLEAAAARKYKAMAAAARRQGIILVPISGFRSVDQQKYLFFQVKEQRGQVASKRAEVSAPPGYSEHHTGYAIDIGDAMAPATNVNPEFENTAAFKWLEKNAAFYSFELSFPKDNPQGISYEPWHWRFVGDTKSLETFYKGKKPTPAPSPSETPNFEDEV
;
A
#
# COMPACT_ATOMS: atom_id res chain seq x y z
N MET A 1 -3.06 -71.22 -14.92
CA MET A 1 -4.06 -70.26 -15.41
C MET A 1 -3.80 -68.92 -14.74
N ASN A 2 -3.73 -67.89 -15.55
CA ASN A 2 -3.31 -66.52 -15.23
C ASN A 2 -4.42 -65.73 -14.54
N ASN A 3 -4.09 -64.84 -13.59
CA ASN A 3 -4.48 -63.43 -13.67
C ASN A 3 -3.66 -62.55 -12.69
N PRO A 4 -2.97 -61.49 -13.14
CA PRO A 4 -2.29 -60.52 -12.27
C PRO A 4 -3.23 -59.32 -11.96
N GLY A 5 -3.40 -58.99 -10.69
CA GLY A 5 -4.12 -57.78 -10.24
C GLY A 5 -3.19 -56.56 -10.22
N LEU A 6 -3.69 -55.46 -10.78
CA LEU A 6 -3.06 -54.16 -11.04
C LEU A 6 -2.45 -53.46 -9.80
N PRO A 7 -1.48 -52.54 -9.99
CA PRO A 7 -0.83 -51.81 -8.91
C PRO A 7 -1.73 -50.75 -8.30
N GLY A 8 -1.62 -50.61 -6.97
CA GLY A 8 -2.35 -49.63 -6.17
C GLY A 8 -2.13 -48.19 -6.63
N GLU A 9 -3.23 -47.47 -6.59
CA GLU A 9 -3.40 -46.03 -6.83
C GLU A 9 -2.42 -45.20 -5.98
N PRO A 10 -1.78 -44.15 -6.52
CA PRO A 10 -0.92 -43.28 -5.72
C PRO A 10 -1.76 -42.47 -4.71
N PRO A 11 -1.21 -42.17 -3.52
CA PRO A 11 -1.95 -41.47 -2.49
C PRO A 11 -2.35 -40.07 -2.95
N ASN A 12 -3.63 -39.76 -2.69
CA ASN A 12 -4.30 -38.50 -3.00
C ASN A 12 -3.58 -37.30 -2.33
N LEU A 13 -3.11 -36.37 -3.16
CA LEU A 13 -2.36 -35.16 -2.80
C LEU A 13 -3.26 -33.98 -2.39
N SER A 14 -4.41 -34.24 -1.75
CA SER A 14 -5.41 -33.20 -1.45
C SER A 14 -5.60 -32.90 0.04
N GLU A 15 -4.65 -33.23 0.92
CA GLU A 15 -4.67 -32.73 2.30
C GLU A 15 -3.82 -31.45 2.41
N VAL A 16 -4.19 -30.45 1.61
CA VAL A 16 -3.82 -29.07 1.93
C VAL A 16 -4.71 -28.68 3.10
N THR A 17 -4.10 -28.49 4.26
CA THR A 17 -4.76 -27.96 5.44
C THR A 17 -5.26 -26.55 5.13
N GLU A 18 -6.50 -26.44 4.67
CA GLU A 18 -7.17 -25.17 4.43
C GLU A 18 -7.36 -24.46 5.77
N VAL A 19 -6.53 -23.44 6.01
CA VAL A 19 -6.82 -22.45 7.05
C VAL A 19 -8.07 -21.68 6.58
N PRO A 20 -9.18 -21.69 7.34
CA PRO A 20 -10.38 -20.95 6.97
C PRO A 20 -10.05 -19.47 6.78
N VAL A 21 -10.25 -18.96 5.58
CA VAL A 21 -9.92 -17.58 5.22
C VAL A 21 -10.88 -16.57 5.89
N ASP A 22 -12.03 -17.04 6.38
CA ASP A 22 -13.09 -16.24 7.01
C ASP A 22 -12.72 -15.67 8.39
N ASP A 23 -11.62 -16.12 9.01
CA ASP A 23 -11.19 -15.68 10.34
C ASP A 23 -10.55 -14.27 10.35
N ILE A 24 -10.23 -13.69 9.17
CA ILE A 24 -9.54 -12.39 9.09
C ILE A 24 -10.56 -11.24 8.93
N PRO A 25 -10.68 -10.32 9.90
CA PRO A 25 -11.60 -9.18 9.79
C PRO A 25 -11.18 -8.22 8.66
N GLU A 26 -12.16 -7.58 8.01
CA GLU A 26 -11.88 -6.51 7.03
C GLU A 26 -11.43 -5.25 7.77
N ALA A 27 -10.35 -4.63 7.27
CA ALA A 27 -9.89 -3.36 7.79
C ALA A 27 -10.87 -2.23 7.47
N VAL A 28 -11.23 -1.47 8.50
CA VAL A 28 -11.87 -0.16 8.35
C VAL A 28 -10.74 0.85 8.17
N ARG A 29 -10.80 1.69 7.13
CA ARG A 29 -9.80 2.74 6.89
C ARG A 29 -10.48 4.09 6.82
N ASP A 30 -9.79 5.09 7.36
CA ASP A 30 -10.23 6.48 7.26
C ASP A 30 -10.14 6.91 5.79
N ARG A 31 -11.23 7.45 5.24
CA ARG A 31 -11.21 7.93 3.87
C ARG A 31 -10.32 9.17 3.84
N GLN A 32 -9.14 9.06 3.23
CA GLN A 32 -8.45 10.26 2.79
C GLN A 32 -9.31 10.88 1.69
N ASP A 33 -10.10 11.88 2.06
CA ASP A 33 -10.73 12.76 1.10
C ASP A 33 -9.61 13.45 0.32
N ILE A 34 -9.23 12.86 -0.82
CA ILE A 34 -8.45 13.55 -1.83
C ILE A 34 -9.36 14.69 -2.28
N LYS A 35 -9.25 15.86 -1.63
CA LYS A 35 -9.97 17.06 -2.04
C LYS A 35 -9.66 17.25 -3.52
N PRO A 36 -10.66 17.19 -4.42
CA PRO A 36 -10.39 17.43 -5.82
C PRO A 36 -9.78 18.82 -5.92
N ARG A 37 -8.59 18.92 -6.52
CA ARG A 37 -7.91 20.19 -6.76
C ARG A 37 -8.94 21.16 -7.34
N SER A 38 -9.20 22.23 -6.59
CA SER A 38 -10.27 23.17 -6.85
C SER A 38 -10.21 23.68 -8.29
N ARG A 39 -11.23 23.33 -9.09
CA ARG A 39 -11.39 23.81 -10.47
C ARG A 39 -11.54 25.34 -10.55
N TRP A 40 -11.67 26.04 -9.42
CA TRP A 40 -11.83 27.49 -9.36
C TRP A 40 -10.55 28.29 -9.60
N GLN A 41 -9.36 27.68 -9.52
CA GLN A 41 -8.12 28.41 -9.88
C GLN A 41 -7.88 28.48 -11.40
N VAL A 42 -8.53 27.62 -12.21
CA VAL A 42 -8.41 27.65 -13.68
C VAL A 42 -9.34 28.69 -14.30
N THR A 43 -10.47 29.02 -13.67
CA THR A 43 -11.43 30.00 -14.20
C THR A 43 -10.96 31.45 -14.09
N LEU A 44 -10.06 31.78 -13.15
CA LEU A 44 -9.54 33.16 -12.99
C LEU A 44 -8.49 33.56 -14.02
N LEU A 45 -7.83 32.60 -14.70
CA LEU A 45 -6.89 32.91 -15.79
C LEU A 45 -7.59 33.21 -17.13
N ILE A 46 -8.80 32.69 -17.35
CA ILE A 46 -9.54 32.93 -18.61
C ILE A 46 -10.23 34.31 -18.60
N ILE A 47 -10.69 34.78 -17.45
CA ILE A 47 -11.35 36.10 -17.34
C ILE A 47 -10.32 37.25 -17.39
N GLY A 48 -9.08 37.03 -16.91
CA GLY A 48 -8.00 38.02 -16.98
C GLY A 48 -7.52 38.36 -18.40
N LEU A 49 -7.65 37.44 -19.35
CA LEU A 49 -7.23 37.63 -20.74
C LEU A 49 -8.30 38.30 -21.64
N LEU A 50 -9.58 38.32 -21.21
CA LEU A 50 -10.65 39.02 -21.93
C LEU A 50 -10.85 40.48 -21.49
N ALA A 51 -10.19 40.91 -20.41
CA ALA A 51 -10.31 42.28 -19.87
C ALA A 51 -9.32 43.31 -20.47
N ILE A 52 -8.40 42.90 -21.37
CA ILE A 52 -7.40 43.82 -21.99
C ILE A 52 -7.71 44.11 -23.48
N GLY A 53 -8.74 43.50 -24.07
CA GLY A 53 -9.07 43.66 -25.51
C GLY A 53 -10.27 44.56 -25.82
N GLY A 54 -10.60 45.54 -24.97
CA GLY A 54 -11.92 46.17 -24.97
C GLY A 54 -11.96 47.69 -25.08
N ILE A 55 -11.11 48.35 -25.89
CA ILE A 55 -11.36 49.75 -26.31
C ILE A 55 -10.87 49.98 -27.75
N ALA A 56 -11.78 49.90 -28.71
CA ALA A 56 -11.75 50.68 -29.95
C ALA A 56 -13.13 50.64 -30.60
N PHE A 57 -14.02 51.49 -30.11
CA PHE A 57 -15.28 51.84 -30.76
C PHE A 57 -14.95 52.88 -31.84
N SER A 58 -15.22 52.58 -33.11
CA SER A 58 -15.36 53.62 -34.14
C SER A 58 -16.32 53.18 -35.23
N LEU A 59 -17.28 54.07 -35.49
CA LEU A 59 -18.45 53.96 -36.36
C LEU A 59 -18.08 53.95 -37.85
N ILE A 60 -18.92 53.32 -38.69
CA ILE A 60 -19.44 53.79 -40.00
C ILE A 60 -20.47 52.76 -40.55
N PRO A 61 -21.55 53.17 -41.27
CA PRO A 61 -22.69 52.32 -41.61
C PRO A 61 -22.80 51.89 -43.10
N MET A 62 -23.84 51.08 -43.36
CA MET A 62 -24.57 50.80 -44.63
C MET A 62 -24.19 49.59 -45.52
N GLU A 63 -25.28 48.90 -45.91
CA GLU A 63 -25.58 47.72 -46.76
C GLU A 63 -25.07 47.78 -48.23
N PRO A 64 -25.43 46.84 -49.16
CA PRO A 64 -25.55 45.36 -49.12
C PRO A 64 -24.70 44.64 -50.23
N THR A 65 -24.74 43.29 -50.23
CA THR A 65 -24.23 42.27 -51.22
C THR A 65 -24.37 42.60 -52.71
N PRO A 66 -23.57 42.02 -53.68
CA PRO A 66 -23.54 40.56 -53.96
C PRO A 66 -22.25 39.93 -54.60
N GLU A 67 -22.27 38.59 -54.68
CA GLU A 67 -21.73 37.61 -55.68
C GLU A 67 -20.31 37.61 -56.31
N ALA A 68 -19.91 36.37 -56.68
CA ALA A 68 -18.96 35.93 -57.73
C ALA A 68 -17.45 36.02 -57.39
N GLN A 69 -16.53 35.12 -57.79
CA GLN A 69 -16.48 33.76 -58.34
C GLN A 69 -14.97 33.42 -58.48
N SER A 70 -14.63 32.12 -58.42
CA SER A 70 -13.64 31.46 -59.29
C SER A 70 -12.11 31.63 -59.08
N LYS A 71 -11.49 30.48 -58.74
CA LYS A 71 -10.28 29.83 -59.34
C LYS A 71 -8.93 30.60 -59.34
N SER A 72 -7.73 30.03 -59.33
CA SER A 72 -7.13 28.68 -59.37
C SER A 72 -5.60 28.87 -59.27
N GLY A 73 -4.84 27.81 -58.97
CA GLY A 73 -3.39 27.71 -59.22
C GLY A 73 -2.64 27.29 -57.95
N GLU A 74 -2.46 26.01 -57.65
CA GLU A 74 -1.58 25.00 -58.28
C GLU A 74 -0.10 25.12 -57.83
N ALA A 75 0.27 24.10 -57.04
CA ALA A 75 1.55 23.40 -56.87
C ALA A 75 2.90 24.15 -56.83
N THR A 76 3.67 23.93 -55.76
CA THR A 76 4.80 22.94 -55.75
C THR A 76 5.70 23.13 -54.53
N SER A 77 5.93 22.00 -53.83
CA SER A 77 7.10 21.56 -53.07
C SER A 77 8.18 22.57 -52.63
N SER A 78 8.50 22.58 -51.32
CA SER A 78 9.84 22.17 -50.85
C SER A 78 9.88 22.01 -49.32
N GLN A 79 10.39 20.86 -48.90
CA GLN A 79 10.88 20.59 -47.56
C GLN A 79 12.13 21.44 -47.28
N SER A 80 12.27 21.96 -46.05
CA SER A 80 13.50 21.79 -45.27
C SER A 80 13.31 22.25 -43.84
N GLN A 81 13.99 21.51 -42.98
CA GLN A 81 14.06 21.60 -41.54
C GLN A 81 14.69 22.91 -41.09
N THR A 82 14.29 23.39 -39.92
CA THR A 82 15.09 24.33 -39.14
C THR A 82 14.98 23.93 -37.68
N GLU A 83 16.12 23.54 -37.15
CA GLU A 83 16.39 23.33 -35.73
C GLU A 83 16.16 24.65 -34.97
N ALA A 84 15.42 24.59 -33.86
CA ALA A 84 15.41 25.66 -32.87
C ALA A 84 15.36 25.06 -31.47
N SER A 85 16.53 25.11 -30.85
CA SER A 85 16.84 25.01 -29.42
C SER A 85 15.67 25.40 -28.50
N SER A 86 15.31 24.50 -27.60
CA SER A 86 14.50 24.79 -26.42
C SER A 86 15.24 24.30 -25.18
N GLN A 87 15.89 25.22 -24.48
CA GLN A 87 16.37 25.03 -23.11
C GLN A 87 15.48 25.82 -22.15
N SER A 88 14.76 25.12 -21.26
CA SER A 88 14.37 25.56 -19.92
C SER A 88 13.75 24.39 -19.14
N PRO A 89 13.63 24.44 -17.81
CA PRO A 89 14.65 24.13 -16.81
C PRO A 89 14.45 22.74 -16.19
N GLN A 90 15.57 22.10 -15.79
CA GLN A 90 15.61 20.83 -15.06
C GLN A 90 14.77 20.88 -13.78
N ALA A 91 13.62 20.21 -13.79
CA ALA A 91 13.09 19.57 -12.59
C ALA A 91 13.86 18.25 -12.41
N SER A 92 14.72 18.20 -11.40
CA SER A 92 15.44 16.99 -11.02
C SER A 92 14.47 15.98 -10.40
N LEU A 93 13.79 15.21 -11.24
CA LEU A 93 13.19 13.93 -10.89
C LEU A 93 14.27 12.86 -10.95
N ASN A 94 14.97 12.67 -9.84
CA ASN A 94 15.74 11.44 -9.63
C ASN A 94 14.81 10.41 -9.00
N ASN A 95 14.08 9.66 -9.82
CA ASN A 95 13.46 8.41 -9.40
C ASN A 95 13.59 7.36 -10.51
N THR A 96 14.75 6.72 -10.56
CA THR A 96 14.96 5.52 -11.40
C THR A 96 15.08 4.31 -10.48
N GLY A 97 13.91 3.79 -10.12
CA GLY A 97 13.72 2.55 -9.37
C GLY A 97 12.23 2.25 -9.15
N ASN A 98 11.58 1.67 -10.17
CA ASN A 98 10.32 0.89 -10.11
C ASN A 98 8.97 1.61 -9.89
N ASP A 99 8.61 2.59 -10.74
CA ASP A 99 7.18 2.94 -10.92
C ASP A 99 6.41 1.87 -11.74
N ALA A 100 7.11 1.02 -12.51
CA ALA A 100 6.49 0.02 -13.39
C ALA A 100 5.88 -1.18 -12.65
N ASP A 101 6.36 -1.47 -11.43
CA ASP A 101 5.91 -2.62 -10.63
C ASP A 101 4.89 -2.23 -9.55
N ASN A 102 4.48 -0.96 -9.46
CA ASN A 102 3.45 -0.54 -8.51
C ASN A 102 2.06 -0.83 -9.08
N ILE A 103 1.23 -1.60 -8.36
CA ILE A 103 -0.17 -1.83 -8.72
C ILE A 103 -1.06 -1.25 -7.62
N LEU A 104 -1.86 -0.23 -7.99
CA LEU A 104 -2.82 0.42 -7.11
C LEU A 104 -2.21 0.97 -5.81
N GLY A 105 -0.96 1.45 -5.85
CA GLY A 105 -0.23 1.96 -4.70
C GLY A 105 0.60 0.90 -3.97
N HIS A 106 0.47 -0.38 -4.31
CA HIS A 106 1.13 -1.48 -3.61
C HIS A 106 2.39 -1.95 -4.34
N LEU A 107 3.40 -2.33 -3.55
CA LEU A 107 4.66 -2.89 -4.03
C LEU A 107 4.59 -4.42 -4.11
N PRO A 108 5.35 -5.05 -5.02
CA PRO A 108 5.38 -6.50 -5.12
C PRO A 108 6.16 -7.13 -3.96
N TYR A 109 5.64 -8.24 -3.45
CA TYR A 109 6.28 -9.03 -2.40
C TYR A 109 6.25 -10.52 -2.74
N SER A 110 7.41 -11.17 -2.64
CA SER A 110 7.52 -12.62 -2.81
C SER A 110 6.92 -13.35 -1.61
N GLU A 111 6.20 -14.44 -1.89
CA GLU A 111 5.70 -15.33 -0.85
C GLU A 111 6.84 -16.11 -0.19
N VAL A 112 6.86 -16.12 1.14
CA VAL A 112 7.81 -16.91 1.92
C VAL A 112 7.42 -18.39 1.90
N LEU A 113 8.42 -19.27 1.89
CA LEU A 113 8.17 -20.71 1.94
C LEU A 113 7.58 -21.12 3.28
N SER A 114 6.61 -22.03 3.26
CA SER A 114 5.96 -22.54 4.49
C SER A 114 6.94 -23.15 5.49
N SER A 115 8.08 -23.70 5.04
CA SER A 115 9.14 -24.23 5.89
C SER A 115 9.89 -23.17 6.70
N GLN A 116 9.76 -21.89 6.35
CA GLN A 116 10.37 -20.76 7.05
C GLN A 116 9.40 -20.10 8.04
N LEU A 117 8.18 -20.62 8.16
CA LEU A 117 7.14 -20.06 9.02
C LEU A 117 7.09 -20.77 10.36
N GLU A 118 6.95 -19.98 11.43
CA GLU A 118 6.70 -20.46 12.78
C GLU A 118 5.39 -19.89 13.34
N PRO A 119 4.60 -20.69 14.10
CA PRO A 119 3.40 -20.19 14.75
C PRO A 119 3.72 -19.22 15.88
N ILE A 120 2.92 -18.15 16.00
CA ILE A 120 2.95 -17.18 17.10
C ILE A 120 1.78 -17.33 18.07
N THR A 121 0.68 -17.98 17.65
CA THR A 121 -0.47 -18.31 18.51
C THR A 121 -0.46 -19.77 18.93
N ARG A 122 -1.14 -20.07 20.04
CA ARG A 122 -1.22 -21.43 20.61
C ARG A 122 -1.92 -22.43 19.68
N ASP A 123 -2.93 -21.96 18.94
CA ASP A 123 -3.66 -22.74 17.95
C ASP A 123 -2.88 -22.92 16.63
N GLY A 124 -1.71 -22.29 16.49
CA GLY A 124 -0.87 -22.36 15.30
C GLY A 124 -1.43 -21.67 14.06
N ARG A 125 -2.56 -20.96 14.17
CA ARG A 125 -3.24 -20.32 13.03
C ARG A 125 -2.47 -19.12 12.49
N ILE A 126 -1.88 -18.31 13.38
CA ILE A 126 -1.10 -17.14 12.97
C ILE A 126 0.36 -17.52 13.00
N LYS A 127 1.02 -17.33 11.84
CA LYS A 127 2.43 -17.64 11.63
C LYS A 127 3.17 -16.41 11.13
N LEU A 128 4.46 -16.33 11.42
CA LEU A 128 5.39 -15.37 10.85
C LEU A 128 6.63 -16.10 10.37
N GLU A 129 7.47 -15.43 9.58
CA GLU A 129 8.83 -15.92 9.32
C GLU A 129 9.55 -16.13 10.66
N ALA A 130 10.34 -17.19 10.76
CA ALA A 130 10.94 -17.68 11.99
C ALA A 130 11.62 -16.59 12.86
N ALA A 131 12.41 -15.68 12.26
CA ALA A 131 13.05 -14.58 12.98
C ALA A 131 12.02 -13.57 13.51
N ALA A 132 11.05 -13.19 12.68
CA ALA A 132 9.96 -12.31 13.08
C ALA A 132 9.08 -12.94 14.18
N ALA A 133 8.77 -14.23 14.09
CA ALA A 133 7.99 -14.97 15.07
C ALA A 133 8.64 -14.95 16.46
N ARG A 134 9.95 -15.21 16.52
CA ARG A 134 10.72 -15.15 17.78
C ARG A 134 10.71 -13.75 18.39
N LYS A 135 10.93 -12.72 17.57
CA LYS A 135 10.96 -11.32 18.01
C LYS A 135 9.59 -10.83 18.45
N TYR A 136 8.52 -11.22 17.75
CA TYR A 136 7.15 -10.94 18.15
C TYR A 136 6.80 -11.58 19.50
N LYS A 137 7.15 -12.86 19.72
CA LYS A 137 6.93 -13.53 21.02
C LYS A 137 7.62 -12.81 22.16
N ALA A 138 8.85 -12.34 21.96
CA ALA A 138 9.58 -11.54 22.94
C ALA A 138 8.91 -10.18 23.20
N MET A 139 8.47 -9.49 22.15
CA MET A 139 7.73 -8.22 22.22
C MET A 139 6.42 -8.39 23.01
N ALA A 140 5.61 -9.38 22.65
CA ALA A 140 4.34 -9.68 23.30
C ALA A 140 4.52 -10.09 24.78
N ALA A 141 5.62 -10.78 25.11
CA ALA A 141 5.96 -11.09 26.50
C ALA A 141 6.34 -9.83 27.29
N ALA A 142 7.05 -8.89 26.68
CA ALA A 142 7.42 -7.63 27.31
C ALA A 142 6.22 -6.71 27.57
N ALA A 143 5.34 -6.56 26.58
CA ALA A 143 4.07 -5.85 26.75
C ALA A 143 3.25 -6.44 27.89
N ARG A 144 3.14 -7.78 27.95
CA ARG A 144 2.37 -8.48 28.98
C ARG A 144 2.89 -8.21 30.39
N ARG A 145 4.20 -8.08 30.59
CA ARG A 145 4.79 -7.72 31.90
C ARG A 145 4.35 -6.33 32.39
N GLN A 146 3.92 -5.46 31.48
CA GLN A 146 3.40 -4.13 31.77
C GLN A 146 1.86 -4.08 31.75
N GLY A 147 1.19 -5.24 31.77
CA GLY A 147 -0.28 -5.32 31.73
C GLY A 147 -0.90 -5.07 30.35
N ILE A 148 -0.08 -4.94 29.30
CA ILE A 148 -0.55 -4.73 27.92
C ILE A 148 -0.62 -6.07 27.19
N ILE A 149 -1.79 -6.45 26.70
CA ILE A 149 -1.99 -7.69 25.96
C ILE A 149 -2.13 -7.37 24.47
N LEU A 150 -1.03 -7.53 23.75
CA LEU A 150 -1.01 -7.45 22.28
C LEU A 150 -1.73 -8.68 21.70
N VAL A 151 -2.73 -8.46 20.86
CA VAL A 151 -3.51 -9.52 20.20
C VAL A 151 -3.03 -9.66 18.77
N PRO A 152 -2.43 -10.79 18.35
CA PRO A 152 -2.17 -11.03 16.94
C PRO A 152 -3.50 -11.25 16.22
N ILE A 153 -3.80 -10.44 15.22
CA ILE A 153 -5.03 -10.51 14.41
C ILE A 153 -4.75 -11.31 13.13
N SER A 154 -3.67 -10.97 12.43
CA SER A 154 -3.30 -11.61 11.17
C SER A 154 -1.78 -11.59 10.98
N GLY A 155 -1.23 -12.60 10.29
CA GLY A 155 0.22 -12.79 10.07
C GLY A 155 0.48 -13.20 8.64
N PHE A 156 1.30 -14.22 8.41
CA PHE A 156 1.51 -14.77 7.06
C PHE A 156 0.19 -15.10 6.36
N ARG A 157 0.12 -14.73 5.09
CA ARG A 157 -1.00 -15.04 4.21
C ARG A 157 -0.45 -15.40 2.84
N SER A 158 -0.85 -16.55 2.29
CA SER A 158 -0.41 -16.93 0.95
C SER A 158 -1.04 -16.04 -0.13
N VAL A 159 -0.42 -16.01 -1.30
CA VAL A 159 -0.95 -15.34 -2.50
C VAL A 159 -2.31 -15.90 -2.85
N ASP A 160 -2.54 -17.20 -2.71
CA ASP A 160 -3.84 -17.82 -3.01
C ASP A 160 -4.93 -17.42 -2.01
N GLN A 161 -4.61 -17.34 -0.71
CA GLN A 161 -5.52 -16.79 0.29
C GLN A 161 -5.86 -15.32 -0.02
N GLN A 162 -4.86 -14.52 -0.43
CA GLN A 162 -5.08 -13.14 -0.81
C GLN A 162 -5.92 -13.02 -2.09
N LYS A 163 -5.79 -13.93 -3.07
CA LYS A 163 -6.66 -13.99 -4.25
C LYS A 163 -8.11 -14.21 -3.85
N TYR A 164 -8.37 -15.16 -2.95
CA TYR A 164 -9.71 -15.41 -2.44
C TYR A 164 -10.30 -14.16 -1.77
N LEU A 165 -9.55 -13.53 -0.85
CA LEU A 165 -9.98 -12.30 -0.19
C LEU A 165 -10.22 -11.14 -1.17
N PHE A 166 -9.30 -10.92 -2.11
CA PHE A 166 -9.35 -9.77 -3.00
C PHE A 166 -10.39 -9.93 -4.12
N PHE A 167 -10.54 -11.13 -4.69
CA PHE A 167 -11.47 -11.35 -5.79
C PHE A 167 -12.83 -11.80 -5.31
N GLN A 168 -12.92 -12.86 -4.49
CA GLN A 168 -14.19 -13.49 -4.18
C GLN A 168 -14.98 -12.73 -3.10
N VAL A 169 -14.36 -12.47 -1.94
CA VAL A 169 -15.04 -11.78 -0.83
C VAL A 169 -15.47 -10.36 -1.23
N LYS A 170 -14.65 -9.65 -1.99
CA LYS A 170 -14.93 -8.27 -2.39
C LYS A 170 -15.82 -8.14 -3.62
N GLU A 171 -15.84 -9.14 -4.50
CA GLU A 171 -16.86 -9.23 -5.56
C GLU A 171 -18.25 -9.43 -4.95
N GLN A 172 -18.39 -10.31 -3.96
CA GLN A 172 -19.65 -10.49 -3.22
C GLN A 172 -20.14 -9.19 -2.56
N ARG A 173 -19.23 -8.26 -2.27
CA ARG A 173 -19.53 -6.93 -1.69
C ARG A 173 -19.74 -5.83 -2.74
N GLY A 174 -19.71 -6.14 -4.04
CA GLY A 174 -19.93 -5.19 -5.13
C GLY A 174 -18.86 -4.10 -5.26
N GLN A 175 -17.67 -4.31 -4.68
CA GLN A 175 -16.62 -3.30 -4.68
C GLN A 175 -15.82 -3.33 -5.99
N VAL A 176 -15.60 -2.17 -6.61
CA VAL A 176 -14.67 -2.01 -7.75
C VAL A 176 -13.22 -2.17 -7.29
N ALA A 177 -12.32 -2.61 -8.17
CA ALA A 177 -10.94 -2.98 -7.82
C ALA A 177 -10.15 -1.90 -7.06
N SER A 178 -10.35 -0.61 -7.38
CA SER A 178 -9.74 0.50 -6.62
C SER A 178 -10.20 0.53 -5.16
N LYS A 179 -11.50 0.35 -4.92
CA LYS A 179 -12.08 0.27 -3.57
C LYS A 179 -11.59 -0.96 -2.80
N ARG A 180 -11.26 -2.04 -3.51
CA ARG A 180 -10.65 -3.23 -2.91
C ARG A 180 -9.24 -2.92 -2.43
N ALA A 181 -8.41 -2.30 -3.27
CA ALA A 181 -7.05 -1.93 -2.94
C ALA A 181 -6.95 -0.91 -1.80
N GLU A 182 -8.02 -0.13 -1.58
CA GLU A 182 -8.14 0.74 -0.41
C GLU A 182 -8.25 0.00 0.91
N VAL A 183 -8.61 -1.29 0.98
CA VAL A 183 -8.80 -2.04 2.25
C VAL A 183 -8.10 -3.41 2.30
N SER A 184 -7.57 -3.90 1.17
CA SER A 184 -6.56 -4.97 1.17
C SER A 184 -5.75 -4.95 -0.12
N ALA A 185 -4.46 -5.25 -0.01
CA ALA A 185 -3.54 -5.27 -1.15
C ALA A 185 -3.96 -6.26 -2.24
N PRO A 186 -3.61 -6.03 -3.51
CA PRO A 186 -3.71 -7.05 -4.55
C PRO A 186 -2.88 -8.30 -4.22
N PRO A 187 -3.24 -9.49 -4.73
CA PRO A 187 -2.45 -10.71 -4.53
C PRO A 187 -1.06 -10.58 -5.16
N GLY A 188 -0.01 -10.94 -4.40
CA GLY A 188 1.39 -10.70 -4.78
C GLY A 188 1.92 -9.32 -4.37
N TYR A 189 1.09 -8.49 -3.75
CA TYR A 189 1.43 -7.10 -3.38
C TYR A 189 1.19 -6.80 -1.89
N SER A 190 1.05 -7.84 -1.06
CA SER A 190 0.82 -7.74 0.38
C SER A 190 2.09 -8.01 1.17
N GLU A 191 2.44 -7.15 2.15
CA GLU A 191 3.55 -7.43 3.07
C GLU A 191 3.35 -8.75 3.83
N HIS A 192 2.11 -9.20 4.05
CA HIS A 192 1.80 -10.48 4.69
C HIS A 192 2.33 -11.71 3.93
N HIS A 193 2.57 -11.60 2.61
CA HIS A 193 3.18 -12.69 1.83
C HIS A 193 4.58 -13.02 2.30
N THR A 194 5.30 -12.02 2.84
CA THR A 194 6.68 -12.16 3.28
C THR A 194 6.83 -12.93 4.59
N GLY A 195 5.74 -13.04 5.36
CA GLY A 195 5.77 -13.52 6.74
C GLY A 195 6.38 -12.54 7.74
N TYR A 196 6.81 -11.33 7.32
CA TYR A 196 7.37 -10.30 8.20
C TYR A 196 6.33 -9.32 8.74
N ALA A 197 5.13 -9.25 8.13
CA ALA A 197 4.06 -8.37 8.57
C ALA A 197 3.07 -9.05 9.51
N ILE A 198 2.58 -8.28 10.48
CA ILE A 198 1.59 -8.69 11.46
C ILE A 198 0.59 -7.56 11.72
N ASP A 199 -0.69 -7.91 11.79
CA ASP A 199 -1.73 -7.04 12.32
C ASP A 199 -1.88 -7.28 13.83
N ILE A 200 -1.80 -6.22 14.63
CA ILE A 200 -1.85 -6.26 16.09
C ILE A 200 -3.05 -5.45 16.60
N GLY A 201 -3.76 -6.00 17.57
CA GLY A 201 -4.86 -5.37 18.30
C GLY A 201 -4.60 -5.26 19.80
N ASP A 202 -5.56 -4.69 20.52
CA ASP A 202 -5.56 -4.56 21.97
C ASP A 202 -6.62 -5.49 22.57
N ALA A 203 -6.25 -6.38 23.49
CA ALA A 203 -7.21 -7.25 24.16
C ALA A 203 -8.26 -6.46 24.97
N MET A 204 -7.92 -5.25 25.43
CA MET A 204 -8.82 -4.39 26.18
C MET A 204 -9.72 -3.52 25.30
N ALA A 205 -9.45 -3.44 24.01
CA ALA A 205 -10.23 -2.67 23.05
C ALA A 205 -10.44 -3.44 21.73
N PRO A 206 -11.04 -4.65 21.74
CA PRO A 206 -11.19 -5.46 20.53
C PRO A 206 -12.05 -4.79 19.45
N ALA A 207 -12.92 -3.84 19.83
CA ALA A 207 -13.71 -3.04 18.90
C ALA A 207 -12.88 -2.12 18.00
N THR A 208 -11.61 -1.86 18.35
CA THR A 208 -10.69 -1.05 17.55
C THR A 208 -9.77 -1.89 16.66
N ASN A 209 -9.92 -3.21 16.64
CA ASN A 209 -9.10 -4.07 15.80
C ASN A 209 -9.27 -3.70 14.31
N VAL A 210 -8.15 -3.65 13.58
CA VAL A 210 -8.10 -3.26 12.16
C VAL A 210 -8.91 -2.00 11.84
N ASN A 211 -8.82 -1.00 12.73
CA ASN A 211 -9.50 0.29 12.66
C ASN A 211 -8.55 1.41 13.11
N PRO A 212 -8.60 2.63 12.52
CA PRO A 212 -7.79 3.77 12.93
C PRO A 212 -7.86 4.08 14.43
N GLU A 213 -8.99 3.83 15.08
CA GLU A 213 -9.19 4.00 16.53
C GLU A 213 -8.22 3.16 17.38
N PHE A 214 -7.56 2.15 16.79
CA PHE A 214 -6.48 1.41 17.47
C PHE A 214 -5.37 2.36 17.96
N GLU A 215 -5.13 3.48 17.26
CA GLU A 215 -4.09 4.46 17.65
C GLU A 215 -4.32 5.06 19.05
N ASN A 216 -5.57 5.05 19.53
CA ASN A 216 -5.94 5.61 20.82
C ASN A 216 -5.70 4.64 22.00
N THR A 217 -5.45 3.36 21.71
CA THR A 217 -5.35 2.27 22.69
C THR A 217 -4.04 2.28 23.49
N ALA A 218 -4.02 1.54 24.59
CA ALA A 218 -2.81 1.36 25.39
C ALA A 218 -1.79 0.48 24.65
N ALA A 219 -2.26 -0.54 23.91
CA ALA A 219 -1.41 -1.37 23.07
C ALA A 219 -0.65 -0.58 22.00
N PHE A 220 -1.32 0.31 21.25
CA PHE A 220 -0.66 1.11 20.22
C PHE A 220 0.38 2.06 20.82
N LYS A 221 0.04 2.78 21.89
CA LYS A 221 0.98 3.67 22.60
C LYS A 221 2.19 2.93 23.13
N TRP A 222 2.02 1.66 23.53
CA TRP A 222 3.13 0.81 23.93
C TRP A 222 3.99 0.41 22.73
N LEU A 223 3.39 0.02 21.61
CA LEU A 223 4.10 -0.36 20.38
C LEU A 223 4.95 0.78 19.83
N GLU A 224 4.41 2.00 19.72
CA GLU A 224 5.14 3.19 19.27
C GLU A 224 6.44 3.43 20.04
N LYS A 225 6.46 3.10 21.33
CA LYS A 225 7.64 3.30 22.20
C LYS A 225 8.59 2.10 22.22
N ASN A 226 8.09 0.89 21.97
CA ASN A 226 8.82 -0.34 22.30
C ASN A 226 9.08 -1.27 21.11
N ALA A 227 8.28 -1.21 20.05
CA ALA A 227 8.35 -2.16 18.94
C ALA A 227 9.72 -2.18 18.26
N ALA A 228 10.39 -1.03 18.17
CA ALA A 228 11.72 -0.91 17.58
C ALA A 228 12.79 -1.73 18.32
N PHE A 229 12.69 -1.93 19.63
CA PHE A 229 13.61 -2.81 20.39
C PHE A 229 13.48 -4.28 20.00
N TYR A 230 12.37 -4.64 19.35
CA TYR A 230 12.10 -5.96 18.81
C TYR A 230 12.20 -6.00 17.27
N SER A 231 12.74 -4.93 16.68
CA SER A 231 12.90 -4.76 15.22
C SER A 231 11.57 -4.76 14.46
N PHE A 232 10.50 -4.27 15.11
CA PHE A 232 9.23 -3.98 14.46
C PHE A 232 9.06 -2.48 14.27
N GLU A 233 8.47 -2.11 13.14
CA GLU A 233 8.10 -0.73 12.80
C GLU A 233 6.70 -0.70 12.19
N LEU A 234 6.05 0.45 12.27
CA LEU A 234 4.76 0.69 11.64
C LEU A 234 4.95 0.79 10.11
N SER A 235 4.33 -0.08 9.31
CA SER A 235 4.58 -0.08 7.86
C SER A 235 3.92 1.09 7.14
N PHE A 236 2.70 1.45 7.57
CA PHE A 236 1.87 2.46 6.92
C PHE A 236 1.49 3.59 7.89
N PRO A 237 2.46 4.43 8.31
CA PRO A 237 2.16 5.66 9.03
C PRO A 237 1.38 6.64 8.14
N LYS A 238 0.86 7.69 8.77
CA LYS A 238 0.32 8.86 8.05
C LYS A 238 1.39 9.38 7.07
N ASP A 239 0.97 9.72 5.86
CA ASP A 239 1.84 10.23 4.79
C ASP A 239 3.00 9.29 4.38
N ASN A 240 2.83 7.97 4.49
CA ASN A 240 3.86 7.03 4.04
C ASN A 240 4.15 7.17 2.52
N PRO A 241 5.40 6.95 2.08
CA PRO A 241 5.80 7.19 0.68
C PRO A 241 5.08 6.33 -0.36
N GLN A 242 4.45 5.22 0.04
CA GLN A 242 3.69 4.37 -0.88
C GLN A 242 2.29 4.94 -1.17
N GLY A 243 1.81 5.90 -0.37
CA GLY A 243 0.46 6.45 -0.48
C GLY A 243 -0.62 5.47 -0.02
N ILE A 244 -0.25 4.43 0.73
CA ILE A 244 -1.21 3.52 1.36
C ILE A 244 -1.92 4.26 2.50
N SER A 245 -3.20 3.96 2.76
CA SER A 245 -3.91 4.55 3.89
C SER A 245 -3.20 4.27 5.21
N TYR A 246 -3.42 5.12 6.20
CA TYR A 246 -2.87 4.90 7.54
C TYR A 246 -3.42 3.60 8.16
N GLU A 247 -2.53 2.73 8.65
CA GLU A 247 -2.87 1.44 9.25
C GLU A 247 -2.15 1.24 10.59
N PRO A 248 -2.63 1.83 11.71
CA PRO A 248 -1.96 1.76 13.01
C PRO A 248 -1.80 0.32 13.55
N TRP A 249 -2.59 -0.62 13.06
CA TRP A 249 -2.53 -2.02 13.43
C TRP A 249 -1.45 -2.81 12.69
N HIS A 250 -0.89 -2.30 11.58
CA HIS A 250 -0.05 -3.08 10.67
C HIS A 250 1.44 -2.80 10.87
N TRP A 251 2.15 -3.80 11.42
CA TRP A 251 3.56 -3.70 11.80
C TRP A 251 4.40 -4.70 11.02
N ARG A 252 5.61 -4.31 10.62
CA ARG A 252 6.55 -5.20 9.93
C ARG A 252 7.85 -5.38 10.69
N PHE A 253 8.41 -6.58 10.56
CA PHE A 253 9.73 -6.92 11.06
C PHE A 253 10.82 -6.50 10.06
N VAL A 254 11.86 -5.84 10.58
CA VAL A 254 13.04 -5.35 9.83
C VAL A 254 14.35 -5.67 10.56
N GLY A 255 14.43 -6.84 11.19
CA GLY A 255 15.52 -7.22 12.09
C GLY A 255 16.61 -8.11 11.50
N ASP A 256 16.57 -8.40 10.20
CA ASP A 256 17.60 -9.18 9.51
C ASP A 256 17.84 -8.67 8.07
N THR A 257 18.90 -9.16 7.43
CA THR A 257 19.27 -8.72 6.08
C THR A 257 18.14 -8.97 5.07
N LYS A 258 17.43 -10.10 5.16
CA LYS A 258 16.40 -10.48 4.20
C LYS A 258 15.17 -9.58 4.30
N SER A 259 14.73 -9.26 5.51
CA SER A 259 13.66 -8.29 5.76
C SER A 259 14.07 -6.87 5.33
N LEU A 260 15.30 -6.43 5.63
CA LEU A 260 15.80 -5.15 5.16
C LEU A 260 15.85 -5.07 3.62
N GLU A 261 16.32 -6.11 2.95
CA GLU A 261 16.28 -6.17 1.48
C GLU A 261 14.84 -6.16 0.96
N THR A 262 13.91 -6.81 1.65
CA THR A 262 12.49 -6.84 1.26
C THR A 262 11.85 -5.45 1.28
N PHE A 263 12.15 -4.64 2.30
CA PHE A 263 11.46 -3.34 2.50
C PHE A 263 12.26 -2.12 2.03
N TYR A 264 13.59 -2.20 2.05
CA TYR A 264 14.48 -1.04 1.85
C TYR A 264 15.43 -1.15 0.67
N LYS A 265 15.44 -2.25 -0.09
CA LYS A 265 16.33 -2.37 -1.26
C LYS A 265 16.07 -1.23 -2.24
N GLY A 266 17.11 -0.46 -2.54
CA GLY A 266 17.04 0.72 -3.41
C GLY A 266 16.39 1.97 -2.78
N LYS A 267 16.07 1.94 -1.47
CA LYS A 267 15.42 3.03 -0.74
C LYS A 267 16.26 3.44 0.47
N LYS A 268 16.26 4.74 0.80
CA LYS A 268 16.78 5.20 2.10
C LYS A 268 15.67 5.04 3.13
N PRO A 269 15.94 4.50 4.34
CA PRO A 269 14.96 4.52 5.41
C PRO A 269 14.56 5.96 5.73
N THR A 270 13.26 6.21 5.91
CA THR A 270 12.81 7.48 6.47
C THR A 270 13.24 7.51 7.94
N PRO A 271 13.94 8.55 8.42
CA PRO A 271 14.31 8.63 9.81
C PRO A 271 13.06 8.60 10.69
N ALA A 272 13.01 7.64 11.61
CA ALA A 272 11.97 7.60 12.65
C ALA A 272 12.06 8.86 13.52
N PRO A 273 10.95 9.34 14.09
CA PRO A 273 11.02 10.34 15.15
C PRO A 273 11.90 9.80 16.28
N SER A 274 12.84 10.60 16.77
CA SER A 274 13.75 10.21 17.86
C SER A 274 12.94 9.70 19.05
N PRO A 275 13.28 8.53 19.64
CA PRO A 275 12.64 8.09 20.86
C PRO A 275 12.93 9.12 21.97
N SER A 276 11.87 9.67 22.56
CA SER A 276 11.98 10.44 23.79
C SER A 276 12.40 9.50 24.92
N GLU A 277 13.66 9.61 25.32
CA GLU A 277 14.31 9.01 26.49
C GLU A 277 14.20 7.48 26.64
N THR A 278 15.36 6.82 26.63
CA THR A 278 15.56 5.41 26.92
C THR A 278 14.95 5.01 28.27
N PRO A 279 14.25 3.87 28.38
CA PRO A 279 13.84 3.34 29.69
C PRO A 279 15.11 2.94 30.46
N ASN A 280 15.34 3.55 31.63
CA ASN A 280 16.33 3.08 32.60
C ASN A 280 15.95 1.67 33.05
N PHE A 281 16.81 0.69 32.76
CA PHE A 281 16.71 -0.70 33.22
C PHE A 281 17.65 -0.94 34.42
N GLU A 282 17.75 0.02 35.31
CA GLU A 282 18.49 -0.12 36.58
C GLU A 282 17.61 0.46 37.69
N ASP A 283 16.83 -0.41 38.33
CA ASP A 283 16.47 -0.37 39.75
C ASP A 283 15.28 -1.32 40.01
N GLU A 284 15.59 -2.60 40.23
CA GLU A 284 14.86 -3.43 41.20
C GLU A 284 15.76 -4.61 41.57
N VAL A 285 16.45 -4.46 42.71
CA VAL A 285 17.11 -5.51 43.48
C VAL A 285 16.19 -5.92 44.61
#